data_AF-A0A7I7WF08-F1
#
_entry.id   AF-A0A7I7WF08-F1
#
_cell.length_a   1.000
_cell.length_b   1.000
_cell.length_c   1.000
_cell.angle_alpha   90.00
_cell.angle_beta   90.00
_cell.angle_gamma   90.00
#
_symmetry.space_group_name_H-M   'P 1'
#
loop_
_entity.id
_entity.type
_entity.pdbx_description
1 polymer ?
#
loop_
_entity_poly.entity_id
_entity_poly.type
_entity_poly.pdbx_seq_one_letter_code
_entity_poly.pdbx_strand_id
1 'polypeptide(L)'
;MTWLPITADGQSERDAVLGMHPEVYARHRTFLETCAAATDPDLLTLCKARIAQMLHCREELALHSPDLLAELTSWERSSSFTELQRNTLEFVEQVVIDPSVVSRELVGGLERELGTSGVINFTTVIAAYEASLRLSTLLDLEPAP
;
A
#
# COMPACT_ATOMS: atom_id res chain seq x y z
N MET A 1 -17.09 10.88 0.03
CA MET A 1 -17.88 10.55 -1.17
C MET A 1 -17.11 11.16 -2.29
N THR A 2 -16.81 10.39 -3.33
CA THR A 2 -16.06 10.91 -4.47
C THR A 2 -16.69 12.18 -5.04
N TRP A 3 -15.88 13.10 -5.56
CA TRP A 3 -16.36 14.30 -6.24
C TRP A 3 -16.89 14.01 -7.66
N LEU A 4 -16.79 12.77 -8.13
CA LEU A 4 -17.31 12.33 -9.43
C LEU A 4 -18.83 12.08 -9.35
N PRO A 5 -19.60 12.45 -10.40
CA PRO A 5 -21.05 12.26 -10.44
C PRO A 5 -21.40 10.81 -10.82
N ILE A 6 -21.07 9.84 -9.96
CA ILE A 6 -21.32 8.42 -10.20
C ILE A 6 -22.33 7.85 -9.20
N THR A 7 -23.02 6.77 -9.61
CA THR A 7 -23.85 5.96 -8.71
C THR A 7 -23.20 4.59 -8.59
N ALA A 8 -22.96 4.12 -7.36
CA ALA A 8 -22.24 2.87 -7.14
C ALA A 8 -23.08 1.59 -7.35
N ASP A 9 -24.40 1.69 -7.54
CA ASP A 9 -25.34 0.60 -7.86
C ASP A 9 -25.08 -0.74 -7.11
N GLY A 10 -24.74 -0.66 -5.81
CA GLY A 10 -24.47 -1.83 -4.95
C GLY A 10 -23.06 -2.41 -5.04
N GLN A 11 -22.16 -1.80 -5.80
CA GLN A 11 -20.72 -2.09 -5.83
C GLN A 11 -19.94 -1.13 -4.91
N SER A 12 -18.64 -1.39 -4.70
CA SER A 12 -17.77 -0.40 -4.05
C SER A 12 -17.66 0.87 -4.92
N GLU A 13 -17.49 2.04 -4.29
CA GLU A 13 -17.31 3.29 -5.05
C GLU A 13 -16.09 3.22 -5.97
N ARG A 14 -15.04 2.51 -5.54
CA ARG A 14 -13.86 2.19 -6.34
C ARG A 14 -14.20 1.42 -7.63
N ASP A 15 -14.96 0.35 -7.52
CA ASP A 15 -15.33 -0.47 -8.68
C ASP A 15 -16.19 0.32 -9.66
N ALA A 16 -17.10 1.16 -9.15
CA ALA A 16 -17.93 2.01 -9.99
C ALA A 16 -17.10 3.09 -10.72
N VAL A 17 -16.15 3.75 -10.03
CA VAL A 17 -15.29 4.77 -10.66
C VAL A 17 -14.32 4.16 -11.66
N LEU A 18 -13.54 3.17 -11.24
CA LEU A 18 -12.51 2.57 -12.11
C LEU A 18 -13.14 1.72 -13.22
N GLY A 19 -14.35 1.18 -12.97
CA GLY A 19 -15.17 0.48 -13.96
C GLY A 19 -15.59 1.31 -15.17
N MET A 20 -15.50 2.65 -15.11
CA MET A 20 -15.67 3.52 -16.28
C MET A 20 -14.63 3.24 -17.38
N HIS A 21 -13.47 2.65 -17.00
CA HIS A 21 -12.42 2.22 -17.92
C HIS A 21 -12.09 0.73 -17.69
N PRO A 22 -12.97 -0.20 -18.09
CA PRO A 22 -12.94 -1.58 -17.63
C PRO A 22 -11.67 -2.34 -18.03
N GLU A 23 -11.12 -2.10 -19.23
CA GLU A 23 -9.87 -2.74 -19.66
C GLU A 23 -8.65 -2.26 -18.86
N VAL A 24 -8.58 -0.95 -18.60
CA VAL A 24 -7.51 -0.36 -17.79
C VAL A 24 -7.61 -0.87 -16.36
N TYR A 25 -8.82 -0.90 -15.81
CA TYR A 25 -9.05 -1.37 -14.44
C TYR A 25 -8.71 -2.85 -14.29
N ALA A 26 -9.13 -3.70 -15.25
CA ALA A 26 -8.78 -5.12 -15.24
C ALA A 26 -7.26 -5.33 -15.25
N ARG A 27 -6.53 -4.64 -16.14
CA ARG A 27 -5.06 -4.74 -16.22
C ARG A 27 -4.38 -4.22 -14.96
N HIS A 28 -4.87 -3.13 -14.39
CA HIS A 28 -4.36 -2.57 -13.14
C HIS A 28 -4.52 -3.55 -11.97
N ARG A 29 -5.68 -4.20 -11.83
CA ARG A 29 -5.88 -5.25 -10.80
C ARG A 29 -4.94 -6.42 -11.00
N THR A 30 -4.84 -6.95 -12.23
CA THR A 30 -3.91 -8.05 -12.53
C THR A 30 -2.46 -7.67 -12.23
N PHE A 31 -2.05 -6.45 -12.53
CA PHE A 31 -0.71 -5.95 -12.20
C PHE A 31 -0.48 -5.95 -10.68
N LEU A 32 -1.40 -5.37 -9.90
CA LEU A 32 -1.33 -5.37 -8.44
C LEU A 32 -1.26 -6.78 -7.84
N GLU A 33 -2.15 -7.67 -8.29
CA GLU A 33 -2.19 -9.08 -7.86
C GLU A 33 -0.89 -9.81 -8.18
N THR A 34 -0.35 -9.60 -9.38
CA THR A 34 0.91 -10.24 -9.81
C THR A 34 2.10 -9.74 -9.00
N CYS A 35 2.19 -8.43 -8.75
CA CYS A 35 3.23 -7.86 -7.91
C CYS A 35 3.13 -8.34 -6.46
N ALA A 36 1.92 -8.43 -5.91
CA ALA A 36 1.68 -8.87 -4.55
C ALA A 36 2.01 -10.35 -4.33
N ALA A 37 1.72 -11.22 -5.30
CA ALA A 37 1.96 -12.67 -5.19
C ALA A 37 3.45 -13.03 -5.01
N ALA A 38 4.37 -12.10 -5.28
CA ALA A 38 5.80 -12.32 -5.20
C ALA A 38 6.42 -11.88 -3.85
N THR A 39 5.62 -11.44 -2.88
CA THR A 39 6.07 -11.00 -1.55
C THR A 39 5.15 -11.54 -0.46
N ASP A 40 5.69 -11.70 0.75
CA ASP A 40 4.92 -12.12 1.92
C ASP A 40 3.67 -11.23 2.14
N PRO A 41 2.45 -11.80 2.13
CA PRO A 41 1.21 -11.04 2.28
C PRO A 41 1.09 -10.32 3.62
N ASP A 42 1.71 -10.82 4.69
CA ASP A 42 1.66 -10.19 6.02
C ASP A 42 2.52 -8.91 6.03
N LEU A 43 3.70 -8.95 5.40
CA LEU A 43 4.53 -7.76 5.19
C LEU A 43 3.80 -6.72 4.35
N LEU A 44 3.16 -7.16 3.25
CA LEU A 44 2.42 -6.28 2.36
C LEU A 44 1.23 -5.63 3.04
N THR A 45 0.53 -6.35 3.92
CA THR A 45 -0.59 -5.82 4.69
C THR A 45 -0.14 -4.65 5.56
N LEU A 46 0.96 -4.81 6.30
CA LEU A 46 1.54 -3.74 7.12
C LEU A 46 1.97 -2.53 6.29
N CYS A 47 2.71 -2.79 5.21
CA CYS A 47 3.22 -1.74 4.34
C CYS A 47 2.08 -0.94 3.70
N LYS A 48 1.06 -1.63 3.16
CA LYS A 48 -0.09 -0.99 2.51
C LYS A 48 -0.92 -0.17 3.49
N ALA A 49 -1.14 -0.69 4.71
CA ALA A 49 -1.79 0.07 5.78
C ALA A 49 -0.99 1.34 6.14
N ARG A 50 0.35 1.25 6.21
CA ARG A 50 1.20 2.41 6.51
C ARG A 50 1.16 3.46 5.40
N ILE A 51 1.24 3.05 4.13
CA ILE A 51 1.08 3.96 2.98
C ILE A 51 -0.29 4.64 3.04
N ALA A 52 -1.34 3.88 3.35
CA ALA A 52 -2.69 4.43 3.48
C ALA A 52 -2.79 5.48 4.60
N GLN A 53 -2.09 5.31 5.72
CA GLN A 53 -2.00 6.34 6.76
C GLN A 53 -1.31 7.61 6.25
N MET A 54 -0.18 7.48 5.55
CA MET A 54 0.58 8.62 5.02
C MET A 54 -0.21 9.39 3.96
N LEU A 55 -1.00 8.70 3.16
CA LEU A 55 -1.82 9.27 2.09
C LEU A 55 -3.26 9.59 2.53
N HIS A 56 -3.61 9.35 3.80
CA HIS A 56 -4.97 9.47 4.32
C HIS A 56 -6.04 8.75 3.46
N CYS A 57 -5.71 7.58 2.91
CA CYS A 57 -6.58 6.82 2.02
C CYS A 57 -7.70 6.11 2.80
N ARG A 58 -8.88 6.73 2.84
CA ARG A 58 -10.02 6.28 3.67
C ARG A 58 -10.49 4.86 3.35
N GLU A 59 -10.63 4.53 2.06
CA GLU A 59 -11.09 3.20 1.65
C GLU A 59 -10.18 2.07 2.12
N GLU A 60 -8.86 2.29 2.07
CA GLU A 60 -7.89 1.28 2.46
C GLU A 60 -7.78 1.20 3.98
N LEU A 61 -7.79 2.35 4.68
CA LEU A 61 -7.74 2.39 6.13
C LEU A 61 -8.90 1.61 6.78
N ALA A 62 -10.07 1.61 6.16
CA ALA A 62 -11.24 0.87 6.64
C ALA A 62 -11.08 -0.66 6.58
N LEU A 63 -10.11 -1.18 5.82
CA LEU A 63 -9.83 -2.61 5.71
C LEU A 63 -8.98 -3.14 6.87
N HIS A 64 -8.44 -2.25 7.72
CA HIS A 64 -7.51 -2.59 8.80
C HIS A 64 -8.14 -2.35 10.17
N SER A 65 -7.72 -3.14 11.17
CA SER A 65 -8.23 -2.94 12.54
C SER A 65 -7.70 -1.65 13.16
N PRO A 66 -8.50 -0.96 14.00
CA PRO A 66 -8.04 0.25 14.70
C PRO A 66 -6.78 0.02 15.54
N ASP A 67 -6.65 -1.15 16.16
CA ASP A 67 -5.49 -1.50 16.98
C ASP A 67 -4.22 -1.59 16.13
N LEU A 68 -4.28 -2.24 14.96
CA LEU A 68 -3.16 -2.31 14.03
C LEU A 68 -2.75 -0.91 13.55
N LEU A 69 -3.72 -0.06 13.21
CA LEU A 69 -3.45 1.30 12.76
C LEU A 69 -2.80 2.14 13.87
N ALA A 70 -3.25 1.97 15.12
CA ALA A 70 -2.64 2.65 16.27
C ALA A 70 -1.19 2.18 16.49
N GLU A 71 -0.92 0.87 16.40
CA GLU A 71 0.44 0.34 16.50
C GLU A 71 1.34 0.85 15.37
N LEU A 72 0.85 0.84 14.12
CA LEU A 72 1.58 1.36 12.95
C LEU A 72 1.88 2.86 13.06
N THR A 73 1.04 3.64 13.73
CA THR A 73 1.32 5.08 13.95
C THR A 73 2.56 5.30 14.81
N SER A 74 2.92 4.33 15.65
CA SER A 74 4.04 4.39 16.59
C SER A 74 5.06 3.27 16.38
N TRP A 75 5.16 2.76 15.14
CA TRP A 75 5.90 1.54 14.82
C TRP A 75 7.37 1.55 15.25
N GLU A 76 8.03 2.71 15.20
CA GLU A 76 9.43 2.88 15.63
C GLU A 76 9.63 2.49 17.10
N ARG A 77 8.60 2.71 17.93
CA ARG A 77 8.63 2.50 19.39
C ARG A 77 7.88 1.24 19.81
N SER A 78 6.98 0.73 18.98
CA SER A 78 6.27 -0.52 19.22
C SER A 78 7.28 -1.67 19.32
N SER A 79 7.10 -2.62 20.23
CA SER A 79 7.89 -3.87 20.27
C SER A 79 7.25 -5.01 19.46
N SER A 80 6.06 -4.77 18.89
CA SER A 80 5.27 -5.80 18.18
C SER A 80 5.86 -6.18 16.82
N PHE A 81 6.72 -5.33 16.24
CA PHE A 81 7.29 -5.54 14.90
C PHE A 81 8.67 -6.20 14.95
N THR A 82 8.88 -7.18 14.06
CA THR A 82 10.17 -7.81 13.79
C THR A 82 11.14 -6.81 13.14
N GLU A 83 12.42 -7.16 13.08
CA GLU A 83 13.43 -6.33 12.39
C GLU A 83 13.09 -6.12 10.90
N LEU A 84 12.69 -7.20 10.21
CA LEU A 84 12.25 -7.13 8.81
C LEU A 84 11.03 -6.21 8.64
N GLN A 85 10.04 -6.30 9.53
CA GLN A 85 8.86 -5.43 9.50
C GLN A 85 9.23 -3.97 9.71
N ARG A 86 10.17 -3.66 10.61
CA ARG A 86 10.66 -2.28 10.80
C ARG A 86 11.40 -1.76 9.58
N ASN A 87 12.31 -2.55 9.02
CA ASN A 87 13.07 -2.16 7.84
C ASN A 87 12.15 -1.91 6.63
N THR A 88 11.11 -2.73 6.46
CA THR A 88 10.12 -2.54 5.39
C THR A 88 9.23 -1.32 5.64
N LEU A 89 8.82 -1.04 6.88
CA LEU A 89 8.08 0.18 7.23
C LEU A 89 8.93 1.45 7.01
N GLU A 90 10.19 1.45 7.45
CA GLU A 90 11.13 2.55 7.22
C GLU A 90 11.33 2.80 5.72
N PHE A 91 11.56 1.73 4.95
CA PHE A 91 11.71 1.80 3.51
C PHE A 91 10.47 2.39 2.84
N VAL A 92 9.28 1.94 3.23
CA VAL A 92 8.01 2.42 2.68
C VAL A 92 7.84 3.92 2.95
N GLU A 93 8.10 4.39 4.16
CA GLU A 93 8.00 5.82 4.47
C GLU A 93 8.94 6.66 3.63
N GLN A 94 10.19 6.22 3.48
CA GLN A 94 11.20 6.92 2.68
C GLN A 94 10.82 6.92 1.20
N VAL A 95 10.40 5.78 0.63
CA VAL A 95 9.99 5.69 -0.79
C VAL A 95 8.79 6.59 -1.10
N VAL A 96 7.81 6.65 -0.20
CA VAL A 96 6.59 7.47 -0.39
C VAL A 96 6.91 8.97 -0.35
N ILE A 97 7.90 9.38 0.45
CA ILE A 97 8.32 10.78 0.60
C ILE A 97 9.29 11.18 -0.52
N ASP A 98 10.41 10.47 -0.62
CA ASP A 98 11.47 10.69 -1.60
C ASP A 98 12.34 9.42 -1.74
N PRO A 99 12.19 8.62 -2.81
CA PRO A 99 12.96 7.39 -2.97
C PRO A 99 14.47 7.64 -3.09
N SER A 100 14.93 8.87 -3.34
CA SER A 100 16.36 9.19 -3.39
C SER A 100 17.03 9.21 -2.00
N VAL A 101 16.25 9.31 -0.92
CA VAL A 101 16.77 9.29 0.45
C VAL A 101 17.00 7.89 1.01
N VAL A 102 16.54 6.86 0.29
CA VAL A 102 16.70 5.46 0.70
C VAL A 102 18.18 5.09 0.70
N SER A 103 18.70 4.80 1.89
CA SER A 103 20.12 4.48 2.09
C SER A 103 20.47 3.10 1.52
N ARG A 104 21.74 2.92 1.11
CA ARG A 104 22.23 1.60 0.66
C ARG A 104 22.25 0.61 1.82
N GLU A 105 22.43 1.10 3.04
CA GLU A 105 22.41 0.33 4.27
C GLU A 105 21.03 -0.30 4.49
N LEU A 106 19.96 0.47 4.31
CA LEU A 106 18.58 -0.02 4.40
C LEU A 106 18.27 -1.03 3.30
N VAL A 107 18.66 -0.75 2.05
CA VAL A 107 18.52 -1.70 0.93
C VAL A 107 19.29 -2.99 1.21
N GLY A 108 20.53 -2.90 1.72
CA GLY A 108 21.33 -4.06 2.08
C GLY A 108 20.74 -4.86 3.25
N GLY A 109 20.02 -4.21 4.17
CA GLY A 109 19.23 -4.87 5.21
C GLY A 109 18.09 -5.69 4.63
N LEU A 110 17.29 -5.09 3.75
CA LEU A 110 16.21 -5.79 3.05
C LEU A 110 16.74 -6.92 2.16
N GLU A 111 17.87 -6.72 1.48
CA GLU A 111 18.48 -7.74 0.63
C GLU A 111 18.93 -8.97 1.41
N ARG A 112 19.43 -8.82 2.64
CA ARG A 112 19.82 -9.96 3.49
C ARG A 112 18.62 -10.84 3.85
N GLU A 113 17.45 -10.24 4.06
CA GLU A 113 16.24 -10.93 4.51
C GLU A 113 15.41 -11.46 3.32
N LEU A 114 15.28 -10.67 2.25
CA LEU A 114 14.42 -10.96 1.10
C LEU A 114 15.18 -11.55 -0.10
N GLY A 115 16.50 -11.41 -0.12
CA GLY A 115 17.32 -11.64 -1.32
C GLY A 115 17.15 -10.55 -2.38
N THR A 116 18.07 -10.50 -3.35
CA THR A 116 18.07 -9.48 -4.42
C THR A 116 16.76 -9.46 -5.22
N SER A 117 16.26 -10.64 -5.61
CA SER A 117 14.97 -10.72 -6.32
C SER A 117 13.80 -10.29 -5.45
N GLY A 118 13.86 -10.58 -4.14
CA GLY A 118 12.82 -10.18 -3.19
C GLY A 118 12.75 -8.66 -3.05
N VAL A 119 13.89 -7.97 -2.98
CA VAL A 119 13.93 -6.49 -2.94
C VAL A 119 13.31 -5.86 -4.19
N ILE A 120 13.61 -6.40 -5.38
CA ILE A 120 13.03 -5.92 -6.64
C ILE A 120 11.50 -6.09 -6.63
N ASN A 121 11.03 -7.28 -6.26
CA ASN A 121 9.60 -7.58 -6.19
C ASN A 121 8.89 -6.69 -5.16
N PHE A 122 9.46 -6.58 -3.96
CA PHE A 122 8.95 -5.75 -2.87
C PHE A 122 8.86 -4.28 -3.29
N THR A 123 9.93 -3.71 -3.84
CA THR A 123 9.94 -2.31 -4.30
C THR A 123 8.87 -2.07 -5.38
N THR A 124 8.71 -3.03 -6.29
CA THR A 124 7.72 -2.94 -7.37
C THR A 124 6.28 -2.93 -6.83
N VAL A 125 5.95 -3.81 -5.88
CA VAL A 125 4.60 -3.85 -5.30
C VAL A 125 4.33 -2.63 -4.41
N ILE A 126 5.33 -2.11 -3.67
CA ILE A 126 5.19 -0.87 -2.90
C ILE A 126 4.86 0.31 -3.82
N ALA A 127 5.58 0.48 -4.92
CA ALA A 127 5.29 1.53 -5.91
C ALA A 127 3.88 1.37 -6.52
N ALA A 128 3.46 0.13 -6.79
CA ALA A 128 2.14 -0.15 -7.33
C ALA A 128 1.02 0.19 -6.33
N TYR A 129 1.17 -0.20 -5.06
CA TYR A 129 0.24 0.16 -3.98
C TYR A 129 0.17 1.66 -3.77
N GLU A 130 1.31 2.33 -3.68
CA GLU A 130 1.39 3.77 -3.52
C GLU A 130 0.64 4.51 -4.65
N ALA A 131 0.89 4.15 -5.91
CA ALA A 131 0.17 4.73 -7.05
C ALA A 131 -1.34 4.50 -6.97
N SER A 132 -1.75 3.26 -6.65
CA SER A 132 -3.16 2.90 -6.50
C SER A 132 -3.83 3.67 -5.36
N LEU A 133 -3.17 3.83 -4.21
CA LEU A 133 -3.70 4.54 -3.05
C LEU A 133 -3.75 6.05 -3.28
N ARG A 134 -2.77 6.64 -3.98
CA ARG A 134 -2.84 8.04 -4.40
C ARG A 134 -4.05 8.30 -5.29
N LEU A 135 -4.35 7.38 -6.21
CA LEU A 135 -5.53 7.48 -7.06
C LEU A 135 -6.80 7.45 -6.20
N SER A 136 -6.91 6.54 -5.24
CA SER A 136 -8.04 6.47 -4.31
C SER A 136 -8.21 7.74 -3.48
N THR A 137 -7.13 8.25 -2.91
CA THR A 137 -7.13 9.49 -2.13
C THR A 137 -7.55 10.68 -3.00
N LEU A 138 -6.99 10.81 -4.21
CA LEU A 138 -7.33 11.90 -5.14
C LEU A 138 -8.81 11.90 -5.53
N LEU A 139 -9.36 10.70 -5.73
CA LEU A 139 -10.76 10.50 -6.07
C LEU A 139 -11.68 10.57 -4.85
N ASP A 140 -11.13 10.67 -3.64
CA ASP A 140 -11.86 10.66 -2.36
C ASP A 140 -12.83 9.47 -2.21
N LEU A 141 -12.38 8.29 -2.63
CA LEU A 141 -13.21 7.08 -2.61
C LEU A 141 -13.63 6.71 -1.18
N GLU A 142 -14.91 6.37 -1.01
CA GLU A 142 -15.46 5.83 0.22
C GLU A 142 -15.09 4.35 0.41
N PRO A 143 -14.94 3.90 1.66
CA PRO A 143 -14.86 2.49 1.97
C PRO A 143 -16.00 1.69 1.35
N ALA A 144 -15.69 0.47 0.91
CA ALA A 144 -16.73 -0.49 0.55
C ALA A 144 -17.65 -0.75 1.77
N PRO A 145 -18.97 -0.93 1.53
CA PRO A 145 -19.93 -1.22 2.60
C PRO A 145 -19.69 -2.56 3.31
#